data_AF-A0A1B6KBV6-F1
#
_entry.id   AF-A0A1B6KBV6-F1
#
_cell.length_a   1.000
_cell.length_b   1.000
_cell.length_c   1.000
_cell.angle_alpha   90.00
_cell.angle_beta   90.00
_cell.angle_gamma   90.00
#
_symmetry.space_group_name_H-M   'P 1'
#
loop_
_entity.id
_entity.type
_entity.pdbx_description
1 polymer ?
#
loop_
_entity_poly.entity_id
_entity_poly.type
_entity_poly.pdbx_seq_one_letter_code
_entity_poly.pdbx_strand_id
1 'polypeptide(L)'
;EIHFINSSSVVKKLITLVKPFMNKHVMKMLSFHTSADGFFKNLPKELIPSDYGGLAPSVEKLHEENVKKVENMREALISHSAQKSDESKRLGKKKKVKVEEEFRNLEID
;
A
#
# COMPACT_ATOMS: atom_id res chain seq x y z
N GLU A 1 0.37 -3.44 -7.91
CA GLU A 1 0.42 -4.79 -7.31
C GLU A 1 1.25 -4.72 -6.03
N ILE A 2 1.00 -5.61 -5.07
CA ILE A 2 1.69 -5.65 -3.77
C ILE A 2 2.43 -6.97 -3.72
N HIS A 3 3.76 -6.92 -3.60
CA HIS A 3 4.61 -8.11 -3.63
C HIS A 3 5.25 -8.35 -2.27
N PHE A 4 5.01 -9.54 -1.72
CA PHE A 4 5.69 -10.04 -0.54
C PHE A 4 6.85 -10.92 -0.98
N ILE A 5 8.07 -10.51 -0.67
CA ILE A 5 9.29 -11.22 -1.05
C ILE A 5 9.85 -11.92 0.19
N ASN A 6 10.51 -13.07 0.01
CA ASN A 6 11.01 -13.91 1.11
C ASN A 6 9.88 -14.39 2.04
N SER A 7 8.71 -14.67 1.45
CA SER A 7 7.53 -15.12 2.19
C SER A 7 7.72 -16.54 2.70
N SER A 8 7.72 -16.71 4.03
CA SER A 8 7.76 -18.04 4.65
C SER A 8 6.40 -18.74 4.56
N SER A 9 6.38 -20.07 4.79
CA SER A 9 5.15 -20.86 4.84
C SER A 9 4.15 -20.36 5.90
N VAL A 10 4.62 -19.62 6.92
CA VAL A 10 3.80 -18.99 7.96
C VAL A 10 2.97 -17.83 7.37
N VAL A 11 3.57 -16.99 6.53
CA VAL A 11 2.89 -15.85 5.89
C VAL A 11 1.73 -16.34 5.02
N LYS A 12 1.91 -17.45 4.30
CA LYS A 12 0.85 -18.07 3.49
C LYS A 12 -0.33 -18.54 4.34
N LYS A 13 -0.06 -19.11 5.52
CA LYS A 13 -1.10 -19.52 6.49
C LYS A 13 -1.84 -18.31 7.04
N LEU A 14 -1.13 -17.25 7.44
CA LEU A 14 -1.73 -16.00 7.91
C LEU A 14 -2.67 -15.43 6.86
N ILE A 15 -2.22 -15.28 5.61
CA ILE A 15 -3.07 -14.76 4.53
C ILE A 15 -4.30 -15.63 4.28
N THR A 16 -4.21 -16.95 4.49
CA THR A 16 -5.37 -17.84 4.37
C THR A 16 -6.41 -17.56 5.45
N LEU A 17 -5.97 -17.18 6.65
CA LEU A 17 -6.86 -16.77 7.76
C LEU A 17 -7.48 -15.39 7.52
N VAL A 18 -6.74 -14.44 6.93
CA VAL A 18 -7.25 -13.08 6.67
C VAL A 18 -8.08 -13.00 5.37
N LYS A 19 -7.92 -13.97 4.45
CA LYS A 19 -8.61 -14.01 3.15
C LYS A 19 -10.13 -13.81 3.19
N PRO A 20 -10.90 -14.37 4.14
CA PRO A 20 -12.35 -14.17 4.21
C PRO A 20 -12.75 -12.69 4.41
N PHE A 21 -11.88 -11.91 5.05
CA PHE A 21 -12.14 -10.51 5.38
C PHE A 21 -11.60 -9.54 4.30
N MET A 22 -10.95 -10.05 3.25
CA MET A 22 -10.36 -9.23 2.19
C MET A 22 -11.23 -9.21 0.94
N ASN A 23 -11.42 -8.01 0.37
CA ASN A 23 -12.07 -7.85 -0.91
C ASN A 23 -11.30 -8.62 -2.02
N LYS A 24 -12.04 -9.28 -2.92
CA LYS A 24 -11.51 -10.01 -4.08
C LYS A 24 -10.54 -9.18 -4.93
N HIS A 25 -10.78 -7.86 -5.04
CA HIS A 25 -9.89 -6.95 -5.75
C HIS A 25 -8.51 -6.84 -5.07
N VAL A 26 -8.50 -6.65 -3.75
CA VAL A 26 -7.25 -6.60 -2.96
C VAL A 26 -6.51 -7.92 -3.06
N MET A 27 -7.22 -9.05 -2.94
CA MET A 27 -6.63 -10.39 -3.11
C MET A 27 -5.94 -10.59 -4.45
N LYS A 28 -6.47 -10.02 -5.54
CA LYS A 28 -5.86 -10.09 -6.87
C LYS A 28 -4.60 -9.23 -6.99
N MET A 29 -4.46 -8.19 -6.17
CA MET A 29 -3.28 -7.32 -6.17
C MET A 29 -2.10 -7.93 -5.40
N LEU A 30 -2.36 -8.86 -4.46
CA LEU A 30 -1.32 -9.47 -3.63
C LEU A 30 -0.60 -10.60 -4.37
N SER A 31 0.72 -10.57 -4.38
CA SER A 31 1.60 -11.60 -4.93
C SER A 31 2.63 -12.01 -3.89
N PHE A 32 2.86 -13.31 -3.74
CA PHE A 32 3.76 -13.85 -2.74
C PHE A 32 4.88 -14.64 -3.41
N HIS A 33 6.12 -14.23 -3.13
CA HIS A 33 7.33 -14.81 -3.66
C HIS A 33 8.13 -15.44 -2.52
N THR A 34 8.47 -16.71 -2.67
CA THR A 34 9.27 -17.46 -1.69
C THR A 34 10.75 -17.09 -1.73
N SER A 35 11.25 -16.63 -2.88
CA SER A 35 12.62 -16.13 -3.02
C SER A 35 12.64 -14.73 -3.65
N ALA A 36 13.67 -13.95 -3.32
CA ALA A 36 13.91 -12.65 -3.94
C ALA A 36 14.24 -12.78 -5.43
N ASP A 37 15.06 -13.76 -5.81
CA ASP A 37 15.49 -13.99 -7.19
C ASP A 37 14.30 -14.17 -8.14
N GLY A 38 13.26 -14.89 -7.71
CA GLY A 38 12.07 -15.13 -8.53
C GLY A 38 11.31 -13.85 -8.88
N PHE A 39 11.30 -12.87 -7.97
CA PHE A 39 10.65 -11.58 -8.20
C PHE A 39 11.53 -10.67 -9.06
N PHE A 40 12.82 -10.57 -8.73
CA PHE A 40 13.72 -9.62 -9.37
C PHE A 40 14.22 -10.04 -10.75
N LYS A 41 14.08 -11.31 -11.14
CA LYS A 41 14.61 -11.87 -12.42
C LYS A 41 14.24 -11.08 -13.68
N ASN A 42 13.04 -10.51 -13.73
CA ASN A 42 12.53 -9.82 -14.92
C ASN A 42 12.66 -8.29 -14.82
N LEU A 43 13.26 -7.77 -13.74
CA LEU A 43 13.45 -6.34 -13.54
C LEU A 43 14.84 -5.91 -14.04
N PRO A 44 14.98 -4.70 -14.61
CA PRO A 44 16.28 -4.13 -14.93
C PRO A 44 17.18 -4.06 -13.68
N LYS A 45 18.45 -4.48 -13.82
CA LYS A 45 19.39 -4.52 -12.69
C LYS A 45 19.61 -3.18 -12.00
N GLU A 46 19.49 -2.09 -12.75
CA GLU A 46 19.60 -0.71 -12.24
C GLU A 46 18.50 -0.33 -11.25
N LEU A 47 17.37 -1.05 -11.24
CA LEU A 47 16.24 -0.82 -10.33
C LEU A 47 16.26 -1.76 -9.12
N ILE A 48 17.14 -2.74 -9.11
CA ILE A 48 17.22 -3.75 -8.06
C ILE A 48 18.28 -3.27 -7.05
N PRO A 49 17.96 -3.22 -5.74
CA PRO A 49 18.95 -2.89 -4.72
C PRO A 49 20.15 -3.85 -4.75
N SER A 50 21.32 -3.33 -4.44
CA SER A 50 22.57 -4.13 -4.38
C SER A 50 22.47 -5.33 -3.44
N ASP A 51 21.75 -5.22 -2.34
CA ASP A 51 21.49 -6.33 -1.39
C ASP A 51 20.69 -7.50 -1.99
N TYR A 52 20.03 -7.26 -3.13
CA TYR A 52 19.27 -8.26 -3.90
C TYR A 52 19.96 -8.61 -5.24
N GLY A 53 21.25 -8.31 -5.39
CA GLY A 53 22.04 -8.65 -6.58
C GLY A 53 21.89 -7.69 -7.76
N GLY A 54 21.38 -6.49 -7.52
CA GLY A 54 21.26 -5.42 -8.51
C GLY A 54 22.40 -4.40 -8.49
N LEU A 55 22.18 -3.29 -9.20
CA LEU A 55 23.11 -2.16 -9.29
C LEU A 55 22.62 -0.90 -8.56
N ALA A 56 21.39 -0.90 -8.06
CA ALA A 56 20.87 0.23 -7.29
C ALA A 56 21.52 0.31 -5.90
N PRO A 57 21.42 1.47 -5.21
CA PRO A 57 21.86 1.59 -3.81
C PRO A 57 21.23 0.52 -2.90
N SER A 58 21.88 0.23 -1.78
CA SER A 58 21.36 -0.70 -0.78
C SER A 58 19.99 -0.24 -0.26
N VAL A 59 19.20 -1.18 0.27
CA VAL A 59 17.88 -0.87 0.84
C VAL A 59 18.01 0.17 1.96
N GLU A 60 19.06 0.05 2.77
CA GLU A 60 19.37 1.01 3.84
C GLU A 60 19.59 2.43 3.28
N LYS A 61 20.44 2.57 2.26
CA LYS A 61 20.70 3.88 1.66
C LYS A 61 19.45 4.47 0.98
N LEU A 62 18.68 3.64 0.28
CA LEU A 62 17.40 4.06 -0.29
C LEU A 62 16.41 4.51 0.81
N HIS A 63 16.41 3.84 1.96
CA HIS A 63 15.59 4.23 3.10
C HIS A 63 16.02 5.58 3.65
N GLU A 64 17.32 5.80 3.88
CA GLU A 64 17.85 7.10 4.34
C GLU A 64 17.52 8.24 3.38
N GLU A 65 17.70 8.03 2.07
CA GLU A 65 17.36 9.01 1.04
C GLU A 65 15.86 9.33 1.05
N ASN A 66 15.02 8.32 1.20
CA ASN A 66 13.57 8.50 1.28
C ASN A 66 13.14 9.24 2.56
N VAL A 67 13.75 8.93 3.70
CA VAL A 67 13.51 9.64 4.96
C VAL A 67 13.84 11.12 4.81
N LYS A 68 15.04 11.45 4.30
CA LYS A 68 15.44 12.84 4.02
C LYS A 68 14.49 13.54 3.05
N LYS A 69 14.02 12.84 2.02
CA LYS A 69 13.04 13.38 1.07
C LYS A 69 11.71 13.73 1.75
N VAL A 70 11.20 12.85 2.61
CA VAL A 70 9.97 13.09 3.37
C VAL A 70 10.15 14.24 4.36
N GLU A 71 11.29 14.32 5.06
CA GLU A 71 11.63 15.42 5.96
C GLU A 71 11.66 16.77 5.23
N ASN A 72 12.28 16.83 4.05
CA ASN A 72 12.31 18.03 3.22
C ASN A 72 10.92 18.45 2.73
N MET A 73 9.97 17.51 2.62
CA MET A 73 8.59 17.78 2.23
C MET A 73 7.67 18.10 3.42
N ARG A 74 8.20 18.19 4.65
CA ARG A 74 7.41 18.34 5.88
C ARG A 74 6.38 19.47 5.82
N GLU A 75 6.79 20.66 5.38
CA GLU A 75 5.88 21.82 5.32
C GLU A 75 4.74 21.60 4.33
N ALA A 76 5.05 21.03 3.16
CA ALA A 76 4.05 20.68 2.16
C ALA A 76 3.08 19.63 2.69
N LEU A 77 3.56 18.62 3.41
CA LEU A 77 2.73 17.58 4.03
C LEU A 77 1.80 18.18 5.11
N ILE A 78 2.30 19.10 5.94
CA ILE A 78 1.50 19.81 6.94
C ILE A 78 0.43 20.67 6.25
N SER A 79 0.80 21.43 5.23
CA SER A 79 -0.15 22.21 4.45
C SER A 79 -1.24 21.34 3.81
N HIS A 80 -0.85 20.18 3.27
CA HIS A 80 -1.80 19.23 2.67
C HIS A 80 -2.78 18.68 3.72
N SER A 81 -2.31 18.41 4.94
CA SER A 81 -3.18 17.94 6.04
C SER A 81 -4.24 18.97 6.45
N ALA A 82 -3.97 20.26 6.21
CA ALA A 82 -4.92 21.34 6.48
C ALA A 82 -5.93 21.55 5.34
N GLN A 83 -5.72 20.96 4.16
CA GLN A 83 -6.66 21.06 3.05
C GLN A 83 -7.94 20.29 3.37
N LYS A 84 -9.06 21.00 3.33
CA LYS A 84 -10.40 20.44 3.56
C LYS A 84 -11.24 20.62 2.30
N SER A 85 -12.02 19.61 1.97
CA SER A 85 -13.01 19.70 0.91
C SER A 85 -14.15 20.61 1.35
N ASP A 86 -14.46 21.61 0.53
CA ASP A 86 -15.66 22.42 0.67
C ASP A 86 -16.86 21.66 0.09
N GLU A 87 -17.55 20.90 0.94
CA GLU A 87 -18.69 20.05 0.58
C GLU A 87 -19.87 20.84 -0.02
N SER A 88 -19.90 22.17 0.15
CA SER A 88 -20.93 23.02 -0.48
C SER A 88 -20.78 23.10 -1.99
N LYS A 89 -19.56 22.88 -2.51
CA LYS A 89 -19.22 22.95 -3.94
C LYS A 89 -19.20 21.58 -4.63
N ARG A 90 -19.55 20.51 -3.92
CA ARG A 90 -19.55 19.15 -4.47
C ARG A 90 -20.58 19.03 -5.59
N LEU A 91 -20.12 18.64 -6.79
CA LEU A 91 -20.97 18.41 -7.96
C LEU A 91 -21.80 17.13 -7.75
N GLY A 92 -23.13 17.28 -7.68
CA GLY A 92 -24.09 16.18 -7.45
C GLY A 92 -25.13 16.51 -6.38
N LYS A 93 -26.25 15.77 -6.34
CA LYS A 93 -27.28 15.97 -5.31
C LYS A 93 -26.68 15.69 -3.91
N LYS A 94 -26.89 16.62 -2.96
CA LYS A 94 -26.56 16.42 -1.55
C LYS A 94 -27.31 15.20 -1.01
N LYS A 95 -26.68 14.02 -0.97
CA LYS A 95 -27.18 12.92 -0.13
C LYS A 95 -27.01 13.39 1.32
N LYS A 96 -28.12 13.59 2.03
CA LYS A 96 -28.10 13.67 3.49
C LYS A 96 -27.67 12.29 3.99
N VAL A 97 -26.39 12.11 4.26
CA VAL A 97 -25.90 10.89 4.90
C VAL A 97 -26.36 10.97 6.34
N LYS A 98 -27.51 10.35 6.63
CA LYS A 98 -27.92 10.00 8.00
C LYS A 98 -27.03 8.84 8.41
N VAL A 99 -25.88 9.17 8.99
CA VAL A 99 -24.83 8.22 9.35
C VAL A 99 -25.40 7.06 10.20
N GLU A 100 -26.42 7.31 11.03
CA GLU A 100 -27.03 6.30 11.91
C GLU A 100 -27.84 5.19 11.20
N GLU A 101 -28.37 5.41 10.00
CA GLU A 101 -29.17 4.40 9.29
C GLU A 101 -28.29 3.49 8.40
N GLU A 102 -27.20 4.02 7.82
CA GLU A 102 -26.30 3.24 6.96
C GLU A 102 -25.43 2.23 7.74
N PHE A 103 -25.11 2.49 9.01
CA PHE A 103 -24.40 1.52 9.86
C PHE A 103 -25.28 0.40 10.41
N ARG A 104 -26.61 0.60 10.48
CA ARG A 104 -27.55 -0.44 10.94
C ARG A 104 -27.86 -1.50 9.88
N ASN A 105 -27.75 -1.12 8.60
CA ASN A 105 -28.04 -2.00 7.47
C ASN A 105 -26.78 -2.65 6.87
N LEU A 106 -25.63 -2.50 7.54
CA LEU A 106 -24.41 -3.20 7.15
C LEU A 106 -24.49 -4.64 7.67
N GLU A 107 -25.25 -5.49 6.97
CA GLU A 107 -25.13 -6.93 7.14
C GLU A 107 -23.74 -7.35 6.62
N ILE A 108 -22.96 -7.97 7.49
CA ILE A 108 -21.67 -8.55 7.15
C ILE A 108 -21.98 -9.87 6.43
N ASP A 109 -21.72 -9.91 5.13
CA ASP A 109 -21.66 -11.14 4.32
C ASP A 109 -20.20 -11.60 4.19
#